data_AF-A0A7Y5MUB7-F1
#
_entry.id   AF-A0A7Y5MUB7-F1
#
_cell.length_a   1.000
_cell.length_b   1.000
_cell.length_c   1.000
_cell.angle_alpha   90.00
_cell.angle_beta   90.00
_cell.angle_gamma   90.00
#
_symmetry.space_group_name_H-M   'P 1'
#
loop_
_entity.id
_entity.type
_entity.pdbx_description
1 polymer ?
#
loop_
_entity_poly.entity_id
_entity_poly.type
_entity_poly.pdbx_seq_one_letter_code
_entity_poly.pdbx_strand_id
1 'polypeptide(L)'
;LFEKVLRKAQNWGNPENLMFVIGATHPEQFNQVRAVAPEHFLLVPGVGEQGGDLQKISEFGMNGQCGLLVNSSRAIIYAGKGENFAEAAAAAAKAVQMEMAALLSAQQR
;
A
#
# COMPACT_ATOMS: atom_id res chain seq x y z
N LEU A 1 -0.92 14.20 -16.17
CA LEU A 1 0.20 14.94 -15.54
C LEU A 1 1.12 14.03 -14.75
N PHE A 2 0.59 13.21 -13.83
CA PHE A 2 1.38 12.28 -13.02
C PHE A 2 2.20 11.28 -13.86
N GLU A 3 1.68 10.76 -14.99
CA GLU A 3 2.45 9.86 -15.87
C GLU A 3 3.76 10.47 -16.38
N LYS A 4 3.76 11.78 -16.71
CA LYS A 4 4.98 12.48 -17.14
C LYS A 4 6.01 12.51 -16.00
N VAL A 5 5.55 12.67 -14.76
CA VAL A 5 6.40 12.62 -13.56
C VAL A 5 6.95 11.20 -13.37
N LEU A 6 6.11 10.16 -13.45
CA LEU A 6 6.55 8.76 -13.35
C LEU A 6 7.62 8.42 -14.39
N ARG A 7 7.39 8.76 -15.66
CA ARG A 7 8.37 8.51 -16.74
C ARG A 7 9.64 9.30 -16.54
N LYS A 8 9.56 10.55 -16.08
CA LYS A 8 10.75 11.38 -15.87
C LYS A 8 11.58 10.86 -14.70
N ALA A 9 10.94 10.52 -13.58
CA ALA A 9 11.59 10.02 -12.38
C ALA A 9 12.33 8.70 -12.60
N GLN A 10 11.80 7.82 -13.46
CA GLN A 10 12.48 6.57 -13.85
C GLN A 10 13.81 6.79 -14.59
N ASN A 11 14.16 8.01 -15.03
CA ASN A 11 15.50 8.31 -15.55
C ASN A 11 16.51 8.63 -14.45
N TRP A 12 16.07 8.78 -13.20
CA TRP A 12 16.92 9.12 -12.05
C TRP A 12 17.24 7.91 -11.15
N GLY A 13 16.58 6.77 -11.36
CA GLY A 13 16.71 5.57 -10.53
C GLY A 13 16.19 4.32 -11.22
N ASN A 14 16.09 3.24 -10.46
CA ASN A 14 15.64 1.92 -10.90
C ASN A 14 14.68 1.32 -9.86
N PRO A 15 14.05 0.15 -10.11
CA PRO A 15 13.11 -0.45 -9.16
C PRO A 15 13.67 -0.74 -7.76
N GLU A 16 14.99 -0.82 -7.58
CA GLU A 16 15.63 -1.10 -6.29
C GLU A 16 15.81 0.14 -5.41
N ASN A 17 15.87 1.34 -6.02
CA ASN A 17 16.13 2.60 -5.30
C ASN A 17 15.09 3.71 -5.56
N LEU A 18 14.06 3.42 -6.35
CA LEU A 18 12.96 4.33 -6.63
C LEU A 18 11.62 3.66 -6.33
N MET A 19 10.75 4.39 -5.63
CA MET A 19 9.38 3.99 -5.32
C MET A 19 8.44 5.15 -5.59
N PHE A 20 7.16 4.85 -5.81
CA PHE A 20 6.13 5.87 -6.04
C PHE A 20 5.09 5.85 -4.93
N VAL A 21 4.64 7.04 -4.54
CA VAL A 21 3.57 7.20 -3.55
C VAL A 21 2.25 7.38 -4.28
N ILE A 22 1.31 6.46 -4.07
CA ILE A 22 -0.01 6.50 -4.71
C ILE A 22 -1.08 6.49 -3.62
N GLY A 23 -1.97 7.47 -3.65
CA GLY A 23 -3.06 7.57 -2.68
C GLY A 23 -4.09 6.44 -2.85
N ALA A 24 -4.60 5.93 -1.74
CA ALA A 24 -5.55 4.81 -1.67
C ALA A 24 -6.96 5.13 -2.19
N THR A 25 -7.29 6.39 -2.48
CA THR A 25 -8.68 6.84 -2.74
C THR A 25 -9.14 6.71 -4.19
N HIS A 26 -8.23 6.43 -5.14
CA HIS A 26 -8.51 6.34 -6.57
C HIS A 26 -7.93 5.03 -7.15
N PRO A 27 -8.55 3.88 -6.87
CA PRO A 27 -8.04 2.56 -7.23
C PRO A 27 -7.81 2.39 -8.75
N GLU A 28 -8.60 3.05 -9.59
CA GLU A 28 -8.46 3.04 -11.05
C GLU A 28 -7.12 3.59 -11.56
N GLN A 29 -6.45 4.44 -10.76
CA GLN A 29 -5.15 4.99 -11.13
C GLN A 29 -4.02 3.96 -10.97
N PHE A 30 -4.20 2.92 -10.16
CA PHE A 30 -3.17 1.88 -9.96
C PHE A 30 -2.86 1.15 -11.27
N ASN A 31 -3.87 0.83 -12.09
CA ASN A 31 -3.65 0.21 -13.40
C ASN A 31 -2.79 1.09 -14.32
N GLN A 32 -3.04 2.40 -14.34
CA GLN A 32 -2.28 3.34 -15.16
C GLN A 32 -0.83 3.47 -14.64
N VAL A 33 -0.66 3.52 -13.33
CA VAL A 33 0.67 3.56 -12.69
C VAL A 33 1.44 2.27 -12.99
N ARG A 34 0.81 1.10 -12.84
CA ARG A 34 1.42 -0.21 -13.13
C ARG A 34 1.79 -0.38 -14.59
N ALA A 35 1.00 0.15 -15.52
CA ALA A 35 1.36 0.17 -16.93
C ALA A 35 2.64 0.99 -17.23
N VAL A 36 2.94 2.00 -16.41
CA VAL A 36 4.12 2.87 -16.58
C VAL A 36 5.32 2.42 -15.72
N ALA A 37 5.07 1.83 -14.56
CA ALA A 37 6.06 1.42 -13.57
C ALA A 37 5.74 0.01 -13.01
N PRO A 38 5.83 -1.05 -13.84
CA PRO A 38 5.34 -2.38 -13.48
C PRO A 38 6.08 -3.00 -12.29
N GLU A 39 7.41 -2.86 -12.27
CA GLU A 39 8.29 -3.50 -11.28
C GLU A 39 8.54 -2.66 -10.02
N HIS A 40 8.14 -1.39 -10.00
CA HIS A 40 8.45 -0.50 -8.88
C HIS A 40 7.54 -0.77 -7.68
N PHE A 41 8.05 -0.63 -6.47
CA PHE A 41 7.21 -0.62 -5.28
C PHE A 41 6.34 0.63 -5.22
N LEU A 42 5.08 0.46 -4.85
CA LEU A 42 4.13 1.54 -4.63
C LEU A 42 3.83 1.66 -3.13
N LEU A 43 4.15 2.82 -2.55
CA LEU A 43 3.78 3.18 -1.19
C LEU A 43 2.35 3.71 -1.18
N VAL A 44 1.49 3.10 -0.38
CA VAL A 44 0.07 3.43 -0.29
C VAL A 44 -0.27 3.93 1.12
N PRO A 45 -0.31 5.27 1.31
CA PRO A 45 -0.73 5.85 2.57
C PRO A 45 -2.26 5.89 2.70
N GLY A 46 -2.75 5.88 3.95
CA GLY A 46 -4.13 6.27 4.24
C GLY A 46 -5.18 5.15 4.15
N VAL A 47 -4.75 3.89 4.11
CA VAL A 47 -5.68 2.75 4.16
C VAL A 47 -6.47 2.75 5.47
N GLY A 48 -7.78 2.46 5.39
CA GLY A 48 -8.69 2.47 6.54
C GLY A 48 -9.24 3.86 6.90
N GLU A 49 -8.40 4.79 7.35
CA GLU A 49 -8.89 6.09 7.86
C GLU A 49 -9.23 7.11 6.76
N GLN A 50 -8.62 7.02 5.57
CA GLN A 50 -8.94 7.90 4.44
C GLN A 50 -9.93 7.24 3.46
N GLY A 51 -10.61 6.17 3.87
CA GLY A 51 -11.54 5.43 3.02
C GLY A 51 -10.87 4.57 1.95
N GLY A 52 -9.58 4.29 2.10
CA GLY A 52 -8.83 3.39 1.20
C GLY A 52 -9.24 1.94 1.38
N ASP A 53 -9.66 1.30 0.28
CA ASP A 53 -10.10 -0.09 0.20
C ASP A 53 -8.91 -1.02 -0.09
N LEU A 54 -8.44 -1.72 0.95
CA LEU A 54 -7.28 -2.63 0.90
C LEU A 54 -7.44 -3.73 -0.15
N GLN A 55 -8.66 -4.22 -0.35
CA GLN A 55 -8.97 -5.24 -1.32
C GLN A 55 -8.79 -4.73 -2.76
N LYS A 56 -9.38 -3.57 -3.09
CA LYS A 56 -9.22 -2.96 -4.43
C LYS A 56 -7.79 -2.55 -4.71
N ILE A 57 -7.08 -2.01 -3.71
CA ILE A 57 -5.67 -1.64 -3.85
C ILE A 57 -4.83 -2.88 -4.14
N SER A 58 -5.12 -4.00 -3.48
CA SER A 58 -4.43 -5.27 -3.73
C SER A 58 -4.74 -5.81 -5.13
N GLU A 59 -5.99 -5.75 -5.56
CA GLU A 59 -6.44 -6.21 -6.88
C GLU A 59 -5.81 -5.44 -8.04
N PHE A 60 -5.80 -4.11 -7.99
CA PHE A 60 -5.27 -3.28 -9.08
C PHE A 60 -3.78 -2.93 -8.93
N GLY A 61 -3.29 -2.98 -7.70
CA GLY A 61 -1.98 -2.48 -7.35
C GLY A 61 -0.91 -3.55 -7.21
N MET A 62 -1.24 -4.84 -7.08
CA MET A 62 -0.21 -5.87 -6.96
C MET A 62 0.49 -6.15 -8.29
N ASN A 63 1.76 -6.55 -8.22
CA ASN A 63 2.50 -7.15 -9.33
C ASN A 63 2.94 -8.58 -8.95
N GLY A 64 3.77 -9.23 -9.79
CA GLY A 64 4.25 -10.60 -9.55
C GLY A 64 5.05 -10.79 -8.24
N GLN A 65 5.44 -9.71 -7.57
CA GLN A 65 6.16 -9.70 -6.30
C GLN A 65 5.37 -9.05 -5.16
N CYS A 66 4.04 -8.94 -5.27
CA CYS A 66 3.18 -8.04 -4.49
C CYS A 66 3.43 -6.56 -4.83
N GLY A 67 4.64 -6.03 -4.64
CA GLY A 67 5.01 -4.68 -5.10
C GLY A 67 4.27 -3.51 -4.42
N LEU A 68 3.56 -3.77 -3.32
CA LEU A 68 2.82 -2.77 -2.55
C LEU A 68 3.41 -2.65 -1.14
N LEU A 69 3.52 -1.42 -0.65
CA LEU A 69 3.84 -1.11 0.74
C LEU A 69 2.71 -0.28 1.33
N VAL A 70 1.90 -0.86 2.20
CA VAL A 70 0.74 -0.18 2.80
C VAL A 70 1.14 0.43 4.14
N ASN A 71 0.90 1.73 4.29
CA ASN A 71 1.12 2.42 5.55
C ASN A 71 -0.18 2.50 6.37
N SER A 72 -0.16 1.93 7.58
CA SER A 72 -1.19 2.07 8.61
C SER A 72 -0.52 2.56 9.89
N SER A 73 -0.73 3.83 10.25
CA SER A 73 -0.09 4.44 11.42
C SER A 73 -1.09 4.85 12.49
N ARG A 74 -1.97 5.82 12.23
CA ARG A 74 -2.92 6.34 13.23
C ARG A 74 -3.86 5.27 13.79
N ALA A 75 -4.36 4.38 12.93
CA ALA A 75 -5.20 3.25 13.34
C ALA A 75 -4.51 2.28 14.31
N ILE A 76 -3.17 2.17 14.25
CA ILE A 76 -2.37 1.31 15.15
C ILE A 76 -1.96 2.09 16.40
N ILE A 77 -1.37 3.28 16.22
CA ILE A 77 -0.83 4.11 17.31
C ILE A 77 -1.94 4.57 18.27
N TYR A 78 -3.14 4.83 17.75
CA TYR A 78 -4.27 5.31 18.56
C TYR A 78 -5.27 4.21 18.93
N ALA A 79 -4.96 2.93 18.67
CA ALA A 79 -5.80 1.80 19.08
C ALA A 79 -5.90 1.66 20.61
N GLY A 80 -4.89 2.11 21.35
CA GLY A 80 -4.86 2.09 22.81
C GLY A 80 -4.14 3.30 23.40
N LYS A 81 -4.16 3.42 24.73
CA LYS A 81 -3.58 4.55 25.48
C LYS A 81 -3.12 4.12 26.87
N GLY A 82 -2.00 4.67 27.35
CA GLY A 82 -1.48 4.33 28.67
C GLY A 82 -1.10 2.85 28.77
N GLU A 83 -1.50 2.17 29.84
CA GLU A 83 -1.07 0.79 30.14
C GLU A 83 -1.53 -0.24 29.10
N ASN A 84 -2.67 -0.02 28.42
CA ASN A 84 -3.17 -0.95 27.40
C ASN A 84 -2.62 -0.69 25.99
N PHE A 85 -1.75 0.32 25.81
CA PHE A 85 -1.27 0.72 24.50
C PHE A 85 -0.56 -0.43 23.76
N ALA A 86 0.34 -1.14 24.43
CA ALA A 86 1.15 -2.18 23.79
C ALA A 86 0.27 -3.33 23.25
N GLU A 87 -0.68 -3.80 24.06
CA GLU A 87 -1.60 -4.88 23.68
C GLU A 87 -2.56 -4.45 22.57
N ALA A 88 -3.15 -3.26 22.69
CA ALA A 88 -4.10 -2.75 21.71
C ALA A 88 -3.43 -2.44 20.36
N ALA A 89 -2.25 -1.83 20.36
CA ALA A 89 -1.48 -1.56 19.15
C ALA A 89 -1.02 -2.86 18.48
N ALA A 90 -0.58 -3.86 19.25
CA ALA A 90 -0.23 -5.17 18.73
C ALA A 90 -1.44 -5.88 18.11
N ALA A 91 -2.60 -5.83 18.76
CA ALA A 91 -3.84 -6.38 18.22
C ALA A 91 -4.27 -5.69 16.91
N ALA A 92 -4.22 -4.36 16.85
CA ALA A 92 -4.53 -3.60 15.64
C ALA A 92 -3.56 -3.90 14.50
N ALA A 93 -2.25 -3.95 14.77
CA ALA A 93 -1.24 -4.33 13.79
C ALA A 93 -1.46 -5.75 13.26
N LYS A 94 -1.78 -6.69 14.16
CA LYS A 94 -2.07 -8.08 13.80
C LYS A 94 -3.31 -8.21 12.93
N ALA A 95 -4.38 -7.47 13.22
CA ALA A 95 -5.59 -7.48 12.42
C ALA A 95 -5.32 -7.03 10.98
N VAL A 96 -4.60 -5.91 10.81
CA VAL A 96 -4.20 -5.40 9.49
C VAL A 96 -3.29 -6.38 8.76
N GLN A 97 -2.32 -6.98 9.45
CA GLN A 97 -1.43 -7.99 8.86
C GLN A 97 -2.20 -9.22 8.38
N MET A 98 -3.18 -9.70 9.15
CA MET A 98 -4.01 -10.85 8.77
C MET A 98 -4.85 -10.56 7.53
N GLU A 99 -5.43 -9.36 7.43
CA GLU A 99 -6.16 -8.91 6.23
C GLU A 99 -5.25 -8.90 5.00
N MET A 100 -4.05 -8.31 5.10
CA MET A 100 -3.06 -8.30 4.02
C MET A 100 -2.61 -9.70 3.62
N ALA A 101 -2.39 -10.59 4.59
CA ALA A 101 -2.00 -11.98 4.34
C ALA A 101 -3.08 -12.76 3.59
N ALA A 102 -4.36 -12.53 3.92
CA ALA A 102 -5.48 -13.13 3.21
C ALA A 102 -5.56 -12.66 1.75
N LEU A 103 -5.42 -11.35 1.52
CA LEU A 103 -5.41 -10.75 0.18
C LEU A 103 -4.24 -11.25 -0.68
N LEU A 104 -3.04 -11.33 -0.09
CA LEU A 104 -1.86 -11.87 -0.77
C LEU A 104 -2.06 -13.33 -1.19
N SER A 105 -2.65 -14.14 -0.30
CA SER A 105 -2.91 -15.56 -0.56
C SER A 105 -3.99 -15.77 -1.63
N ALA A 106 -4.96 -14.86 -1.73
CA ALA A 106 -6.03 -14.92 -2.72
C ALA A 106 -5.53 -14.63 -4.14
N GLN A 107 -4.51 -13.78 -4.29
CA GLN A 107 -3.91 -13.40 -5.57
C GLN A 107 -2.88 -14.41 -6.11
N GLN A 108 -2.40 -15.33 -5.27
CA GLN A 108 -1.45 -16.39 -5.68
C GLN A 108 -2.14 -17.67 -6.22
N ARG A 109 -3.47 -17.65 -6.35
CA ARG A 109 -4.27 -18.75 -6.89
C ARG A 109 -4.69 -18.46 -8.33
#